data_AF-A0AAD7YK92-F1
#
_entry.id   AF-A0AAD7YK92-F1
#
_cell.length_a   1.000
_cell.length_b   1.000
_cell.length_c   1.000
_cell.angle_alpha   90.00
_cell.angle_beta   90.00
_cell.angle_gamma   90.00
#
_symmetry.space_group_name_H-M   'P 1'
#
loop_
_entity.id
_entity.type
_entity.pdbx_description
1 polymer ?
#
loop_
_entity_poly.entity_id
_entity_poly.type
_entity_poly.pdbx_seq_one_letter_code
_entity_poly.pdbx_strand_id
1 'polypeptide(L)' 'MSAREIYYSEKYYDEEHEYRHVVLPKEMVKLVPKNHLMSESEWRGIGVQQSQGWVHYMTHQPEPHILLFRRKKEKK' A
#
# COMPACT_ATOMS: atom_id res chain seq x y z
N MET A 1 -0.82 -4.52 -22.40
CA MET A 1 -0.44 -4.12 -21.03
C MET A 1 -0.83 -5.26 -20.11
N SER A 2 0.14 -5.95 -19.53
CA SER A 2 -0.09 -7.11 -18.65
C SER A 2 -1.04 -6.72 -17.52
N ALA A 3 -2.22 -7.33 -17.45
CA ALA A 3 -3.23 -7.05 -16.42
C ALA A 3 -2.82 -7.49 -15.00
N ARG A 4 -1.55 -7.90 -14.79
CA ARG A 4 -1.08 -8.60 -13.59
C ARG A 4 -0.07 -7.81 -12.76
N GLU A 5 0.30 -6.61 -13.18
CA GLU A 5 1.33 -5.84 -12.48
C GLU A 5 0.71 -4.91 -11.44
N ILE A 6 1.20 -5.05 -10.21
CA ILE A 6 0.92 -4.11 -9.12
C ILE A 6 1.60 -2.78 -9.48
N TYR A 7 0.83 -1.69 -9.48
CA TYR A 7 1.36 -0.37 -9.73
C TYR A 7 1.75 0.32 -8.41
N TYR A 8 2.89 1.00 -8.42
CA TYR A 8 3.42 1.75 -7.28
C TYR A 8 3.51 3.21 -7.66
N SER A 9 2.87 4.09 -6.90
CA SER A 9 2.93 5.53 -7.15
C SER A 9 4.33 6.11 -6.91
N GLU A 10 4.57 7.31 -7.42
CA GLU A 10 5.66 8.14 -6.89
C GLU A 10 5.46 8.41 -5.39
N LYS A 11 6.58 8.62 -4.69
CA LYS A 11 6.54 8.97 -3.27
C LYS A 11 6.20 10.45 -3.11
N TYR A 12 5.35 10.76 -2.14
CA TYR A 12 5.04 12.13 -1.70
C TYR A 12 5.29 12.26 -0.20
N TYR A 13 5.46 13.48 0.29
CA TYR A 13 6.02 13.72 1.63
C TYR A 13 5.28 14.85 2.33
N ASP A 14 5.14 14.72 3.64
CA ASP A 14 4.88 15.85 4.53
C ASP A 14 6.12 16.11 5.41
N GLU A 15 5.93 16.85 6.51
CA GLU A 15 6.99 17.15 7.46
C GLU A 15 7.56 15.89 8.14
N GLU A 16 6.71 14.91 8.48
CA GLU A 16 7.02 13.76 9.35
C GLU A 16 7.16 12.41 8.61
N HIS A 17 6.44 12.24 7.50
CA HIS A 17 6.24 10.97 6.82
C HIS A 17 6.49 11.07 5.31
N GLU A 18 6.90 9.94 4.73
CA GLU A 18 6.81 9.66 3.30
C GLU A 18 5.62 8.74 3.04
N TYR A 19 4.97 8.93 1.90
CA TYR A 19 3.73 8.29 1.52
C TYR A 19 3.84 7.74 0.10
N ARG A 20 3.05 6.70 -0.15
CA ARG A 20 2.87 6.07 -1.46
C ARG A 20 1.52 5.37 -1.46
N HIS A 21 0.88 5.32 -2.62
CA HIS A 21 -0.23 4.40 -2.83
C HIS A 21 0.18 3.28 -3.78
N VAL A 22 -0.38 2.09 -3.55
CA VAL A 22 -0.17 0.92 -4.37
C VAL A 22 -1.51 0.51 -4.95
N VAL A 23 -1.57 0.33 -6.27
CA VAL A 23 -2.79 -0.04 -6.98
C VAL A 23 -2.68 -1.51 -7.36
N LEU A 24 -3.58 -2.31 -6.79
CA LEU A 24 -3.69 -3.74 -7.07
C LEU A 24 -4.49 -3.99 -8.35
N PRO A 25 -4.16 -5.05 -9.11
CA PRO A 25 -5.07 -5.63 -10.10
C PRO A 25 -6.44 -5.95 -9.50
N LYS A 26 -7.51 -5.76 -10.28
CA LYS A 26 -8.90 -5.89 -9.80
C LYS A 26 -9.20 -7.28 -9.21
N GLU A 27 -8.58 -8.31 -9.74
CA GLU A 27 -8.71 -9.69 -9.28
C GLU A 27 -8.10 -9.96 -7.89
N MET A 28 -7.18 -9.10 -7.44
CA MET A 28 -6.51 -9.22 -6.14
C MET A 28 -7.26 -8.51 -5.01
N VAL A 29 -8.22 -7.63 -5.33
CA VAL A 29 -9.01 -6.86 -4.34
C VAL A 29 -9.70 -7.75 -3.32
N LYS A 30 -10.11 -8.96 -3.73
CA LYS A 30 -10.73 -9.96 -2.85
C LYS A 30 -9.80 -10.45 -1.72
N LEU A 31 -8.50 -10.24 -1.84
CA LEU A 31 -7.49 -10.59 -0.83
C LEU A 31 -7.29 -9.47 0.20
N VAL A 32 -7.81 -8.26 -0.05
CA VAL A 32 -7.70 -7.12 0.86
C VAL A 32 -8.74 -7.26 1.98
N PRO A 33 -8.33 -7.25 3.26
CA PRO A 33 -9.27 -7.29 4.37
C PRO A 33 -10.19 -6.06 4.40
N LYS A 34 -11.47 -6.27 4.73
CA LYS A 34 -12.46 -5.19 4.84
C LYS A 34 -12.64 -4.65 6.26
N ASN A 35 -12.17 -5.38 7.25
CA ASN A 35 -12.42 -5.13 8.67
C ASN A 35 -11.21 -4.59 9.43
N HIS A 36 -10.03 -4.55 8.82
CA HIS A 36 -8.81 -4.05 9.46
C HIS A 36 -7.76 -3.61 8.42
N LEU A 37 -6.74 -2.89 8.90
CA LEU A 37 -5.56 -2.52 8.11
C LEU A 37 -4.55 -3.66 8.10
N MET A 38 -4.04 -4.01 6.92
CA MET A 38 -3.02 -5.05 6.77
C MET A 38 -1.70 -4.75 7.51
N SER A 39 -1.21 -5.76 8.23
CA SER A 39 0.16 -5.86 8.73
C SER A 39 1.18 -6.05 7.60
N GLU A 40 2.47 -5.87 7.92
CA GLU A 40 3.57 -6.11 6.98
C GLU A 40 3.56 -7.50 6.37
N SER A 41 3.28 -8.52 7.16
CA SER A 41 3.13 -9.90 6.68
C SER A 41 1.97 -10.06 5.70
N GLU A 42 0.84 -9.40 5.92
CA GLU A 42 -0.37 -9.58 5.10
C GLU A 42 -0.22 -8.93 3.73
N TRP A 43 0.23 -7.67 3.68
CA TRP A 43 0.39 -7.02 2.38
C TRP A 43 1.57 -7.62 1.58
N ARG A 44 2.63 -8.10 2.24
CA ARG A 44 3.68 -8.89 1.57
C ARG A 44 3.15 -10.22 1.05
N GLY A 45 2.27 -10.87 1.81
CA GLY A 45 1.66 -12.15 1.45
C GLY A 45 0.81 -12.10 0.18
N ILE A 46 0.16 -10.96 -0.10
CA ILE A 46 -0.57 -10.75 -1.36
C ILE A 46 0.34 -10.29 -2.52
N GLY A 47 1.65 -10.13 -2.29
CA GLY A 47 2.63 -9.81 -3.34
C GLY A 47 3.03 -8.34 -3.43
N VAL A 48 2.58 -7.47 -2.53
CA VAL A 48 3.08 -6.08 -2.46
C VAL A 48 4.52 -6.09 -1.96
N GLN A 49 5.43 -5.47 -2.71
CA GLN A 49 6.86 -5.41 -2.40
C GLN A 49 7.28 -3.97 -2.15
N GLN A 50 7.74 -3.70 -0.93
CA GLN A 50 8.29 -2.41 -0.52
C GLN A 50 9.50 -2.62 0.39
N SER A 51 10.31 -1.57 0.56
CA SER A 51 11.38 -1.52 1.56
C SER A 51 10.83 -1.64 2.99
N GLN A 52 11.70 -1.76 3.99
CA GLN A 52 11.25 -1.85 5.39
C GLN A 52 10.61 -0.55 5.88
N GLY A 53 9.65 -0.68 6.80
CA GLY A 53 9.06 0.43 7.57
C GLY A 53 7.77 1.04 7.01
N TRP A 54 7.27 0.53 5.89
CA TRP A 54 5.98 0.97 5.33
C TRP A 54 4.81 0.38 6.11
N VAL A 55 3.86 1.24 6.47
CA VAL A 55 2.66 0.90 7.23
C VAL A 55 1.43 1.23 6.39
N HIS A 56 0.55 0.25 6.22
CA HIS A 56 -0.77 0.47 5.63
C HIS A 56 -1.63 1.22 6.64
N TYR A 57 -1.89 2.51 6.40
CA TYR A 57 -2.41 3.41 7.44
C TYR A 57 -3.88 3.79 7.26
N MET A 58 -4.45 3.56 6.08
CA MET A 58 -5.82 3.92 5.77
C MET A 58 -6.36 3.06 4.62
N THR A 59 -7.64 2.70 4.70
CA THR A 59 -8.37 2.04 3.60
C THR A 59 -9.20 3.07 2.85
N HIS A 60 -9.09 3.09 1.52
CA HIS A 60 -9.95 3.91 0.67
C HIS A 60 -11.19 3.09 0.22
N GLN A 61 -12.32 3.23 0.92
CA GLN A 61 -13.51 2.42 0.66
C GLN A 61 -14.07 2.52 -0.77
N PRO A 62 -14.13 3.70 -1.42
CA PRO A 62 -14.58 3.81 -2.81
C PRO A 62 -13.67 3.06 -3.80
N GLU A 63 -12.37 2.96 -3.51
CA GLU A 63 -11.39 2.30 -4.36
C GLU A 63 -10.56 1.27 -3.56
N PRO A 64 -11.14 0.09 -3.23
CA PRO A 64 -10.51 -0.89 -2.34
C PRO A 64 -9.26 -1.57 -2.95
N HIS A 65 -9.02 -1.33 -4.24
CA HIS A 65 -7.83 -1.75 -4.96
C HIS A 65 -6.63 -0.81 -4.71
N ILE A 66 -6.84 0.33 -4.07
CA ILE A 66 -5.79 1.28 -3.71
C ILE A 66 -5.44 1.09 -2.23
N LEU A 67 -4.19 0.70 -1.98
CA LEU A 67 -3.61 0.57 -0.66
C LEU A 67 -2.78 1.81 -0.33
N LEU A 68 -3.04 2.42 0.82
CA LEU A 68 -2.36 3.65 1.25
C LEU A 68 -1.29 3.34 2.29
N PHE A 69 -0.05 3.67 1.96
CA PHE A 69 1.11 3.43 2.82
C PHE A 69 1.76 4.73 3.28
N ARG A 70 2.27 4.72 4.52
CA ARG A 70 3.14 5.76 5.06
C ARG A 70 4.35 5.14 5.75
N ARG A 71 5.46 5.87 5.80
CA ARG A 71 6.67 5.51 6.54
C ARG A 71 7.24 6.76 7.18
N LYS A 72 7.75 6.66 8.41
CA LYS A 72 8.39 7.78 9.10
C LYS A 72 9.67 8.18 8.35
N LYS A 73 9.88 9.48 8.14
CA LYS A 73 11.13 9.97 7.55
C LYS A 73 12.27 9.74 8.53
N GLU A 74 13.42 9.29 8.02
CA GLU A 74 14.65 9.33 8.81
C GLU A 74 14.98 10.79 9.11
N LYS A 75 15.16 11.12 10.39
CA LYS A 75 15.70 12.42 10.77
C LYS A 75 17.17 12.41 10.31
N LYS A 76 17.49 13.20 9.29
CA LYS A 76 18.87 13.54 8.97
C LYS A 76 19.48 14.36 10.11
#